data_AF-A0A9W4U7T5-F1
#
_entry.id   AF-A0A9W4U7T5-F1
#
_cell.length_a   1.000
_cell.length_b   1.000
_cell.length_c   1.000
_cell.angle_alpha   90.00
_cell.angle_beta   90.00
_cell.angle_gamma   90.00
#
_symmetry.space_group_name_H-M   'P 1'
#
loop_
_entity.id
_entity.type
_entity.pdbx_description
1 polymer ?
#
loop_
_entity_poly.entity_id
_entity_poly.type
_entity_poly.pdbx_seq_one_letter_code
_entity_poly.pdbx_strand_id
1 'polypeptide(L)'
;MTAPFPSTEDHIYYIANSIAQYYIERTNWSTWHFWDYYRRLPLLRDEATGTERAQAVSAAQSWCATAPYGSCVDIALQTTTALRHALYRVPELQHYASHVRTLARAGSANQNDLTHCITALLANSFCVVIDFSCNHEAMMIPLGGSVTSMPYHNMHGDEFRDQLRYLELPGGARTIQRVPANPRDATFFHEHDEASLIHMINVRLANELENAPGDIPVPKTKSVKFQTYLDEPPRYIPWVQFNGRPFATTLRMKIDFANRKVLMQVPYRDWLRLEENRYLLQEARNVGIFERVNNAACNLVVFLTRPRHRSPIRQQLDVMARIGVEHDLDEDQLLRMVDSIYEERGPP
;
A
#
# COMPACT_ATOMS: atom_id res chain seq x y z
N MET A 1 -13.32 -8.37 -41.70
CA MET A 1 -13.32 -9.50 -40.76
C MET A 1 -13.22 -8.91 -39.37
N THR A 2 -14.30 -8.91 -38.59
CA THR A 2 -14.30 -8.49 -37.19
C THR A 2 -13.55 -9.55 -36.38
N ALA A 3 -12.60 -9.15 -35.53
CA ALA A 3 -11.95 -10.07 -34.60
C ALA A 3 -13.04 -10.83 -33.81
N PRO A 4 -12.85 -12.13 -33.50
CA PRO A 4 -13.79 -12.85 -32.66
C PRO A 4 -14.00 -12.06 -31.35
N PHE A 5 -15.23 -12.08 -30.85
CA PHE A 5 -15.52 -11.49 -29.55
C PHE A 5 -14.59 -12.14 -28.51
N PRO A 6 -13.97 -11.35 -27.62
CA PRO A 6 -13.18 -11.91 -26.53
C PRO A 6 -14.02 -12.92 -25.76
N SER A 7 -13.39 -13.99 -25.25
CA SER A 7 -14.08 -14.92 -24.37
C SER A 7 -14.68 -14.17 -23.17
N THR A 8 -15.70 -14.73 -22.52
CA THR A 8 -16.27 -14.16 -21.30
C THR A 8 -15.18 -13.84 -20.26
N GLU A 9 -14.18 -14.73 -20.16
CA GLU A 9 -13.02 -14.60 -19.29
C GLU A 9 -12.15 -13.40 -19.67
N ASP A 10 -11.82 -13.25 -20.96
CA ASP A 10 -11.05 -12.11 -21.48
C ASP A 10 -11.78 -10.78 -21.26
N HIS A 11 -13.11 -10.76 -21.44
CA HIS A 11 -13.91 -9.55 -21.24
C HIS A 11 -13.93 -9.13 -19.76
N ILE A 12 -14.12 -10.08 -18.84
CA ILE A 12 -14.04 -9.81 -17.39
C ILE A 12 -12.64 -9.33 -17.01
N TYR A 13 -11.61 -10.00 -17.53
CA TYR A 13 -10.22 -9.65 -17.25
C TYR A 13 -9.88 -8.23 -17.75
N TYR A 14 -10.34 -7.87 -18.94
CA TYR A 14 -10.19 -6.52 -19.49
C TYR A 14 -10.86 -5.44 -18.60
N ILE A 15 -12.10 -5.69 -18.13
CA ILE A 15 -12.81 -4.79 -17.22
C ILE A 15 -12.02 -4.63 -15.90
N ALA A 16 -11.58 -5.73 -15.31
CA ALA A 16 -10.83 -5.72 -14.06
C ALA A 16 -9.48 -5.00 -14.20
N ASN A 17 -8.76 -5.21 -15.31
CA ASN A 17 -7.54 -4.49 -15.62
C ASN A 17 -7.80 -3.00 -15.74
N SER A 18 -8.84 -2.59 -16.46
CA SER A 18 -9.18 -1.16 -16.60
C SER A 18 -9.45 -0.49 -15.25
N ILE A 19 -10.08 -1.21 -14.31
CA ILE A 19 -10.32 -0.72 -12.94
C ILE A 19 -9.01 -0.66 -12.14
N ALA A 20 -8.20 -1.72 -12.19
CA ALA A 20 -6.90 -1.75 -11.53
C ALA A 20 -6.05 -0.56 -12.00
N GLN A 21 -6.01 -0.33 -13.31
CA GLN A 21 -5.31 0.76 -13.94
C GLN A 21 -5.85 2.13 -13.51
N TYR A 22 -7.17 2.32 -13.48
CA TYR A 22 -7.77 3.59 -13.06
C TYR A 22 -7.35 4.01 -11.65
N TYR A 23 -7.34 3.07 -10.71
CA TYR A 23 -7.05 3.36 -9.30
C TYR A 23 -5.55 3.43 -9.01
N ILE A 24 -4.69 2.62 -9.64
CA ILE A 24 -3.24 2.67 -9.39
C ILE A 24 -2.64 4.02 -9.81
N GLU A 25 -3.20 4.68 -10.84
CA GLU A 25 -2.77 6.03 -11.26
C GLU A 25 -3.17 7.15 -10.29
N ARG A 26 -4.20 6.92 -9.48
CA ARG A 26 -4.87 7.97 -8.70
C ARG A 26 -4.69 7.79 -7.21
N THR A 27 -4.01 6.73 -6.80
CA THR A 27 -3.99 6.32 -5.39
C THR A 27 -2.61 5.89 -4.95
N ASN A 28 -2.09 6.60 -3.96
CA ASN A 28 -0.86 6.23 -3.28
C ASN A 28 -1.17 5.41 -2.02
N TRP A 29 -0.50 4.28 -1.83
CA TRP A 29 -0.70 3.49 -0.63
C TRP A 29 -0.05 4.18 0.58
N SER A 30 -0.77 4.29 1.70
CA SER A 30 -0.23 4.95 2.89
C SER A 30 -0.90 4.49 4.16
N THR A 31 -0.18 4.04 5.18
CA THR A 31 -0.72 3.87 6.53
C THR A 31 -0.62 5.13 7.40
N TRP A 32 0.21 6.11 7.01
CA TRP A 32 0.36 7.36 7.77
C TRP A 32 -0.90 8.23 7.68
N HIS A 33 -1.43 8.44 6.47
CA HIS A 33 -2.64 9.24 6.27
C HIS A 33 -3.87 8.67 7.00
N PHE A 34 -4.04 7.33 7.08
CA PHE A 34 -5.12 6.75 7.89
C PHE A 34 -4.90 6.95 9.36
N TRP A 35 -3.68 6.74 9.85
CA TRP A 35 -3.37 7.03 11.24
C TRP A 35 -3.65 8.50 11.60
N ASP A 36 -3.20 9.44 10.77
CA ASP A 36 -3.43 10.88 10.98
C ASP A 36 -4.93 11.24 10.90
N TYR A 37 -5.70 10.55 10.05
CA TYR A 37 -7.15 10.71 9.98
C TYR A 37 -7.84 10.18 11.25
N TYR A 38 -7.64 8.90 11.60
CA TYR A 38 -8.33 8.25 12.71
C TYR A 38 -7.95 8.87 14.07
N ARG A 39 -6.70 9.33 14.26
CA ARG A 39 -6.29 9.98 15.52
C ARG A 39 -7.00 11.32 15.77
N ARG A 40 -7.51 11.97 14.71
CA ARG A 40 -8.22 13.26 14.79
C ARG A 40 -9.73 13.10 14.97
N LEU A 41 -10.26 11.88 14.84
CA LEU A 41 -11.68 11.64 15.02
C LEU A 41 -12.03 11.75 16.52
N PRO A 42 -13.16 12.40 16.86
CA PRO A 42 -13.65 12.37 18.22
C PRO A 42 -13.86 10.93 18.70
N LEU A 43 -13.35 10.62 19.89
CA LEU A 43 -13.69 9.38 20.57
C LEU A 43 -15.13 9.50 21.09
N LEU A 44 -15.99 8.56 20.70
CA LEU A 44 -17.31 8.40 21.29
C LEU A 44 -17.16 7.60 22.57
N ARG A 45 -17.57 8.18 23.70
CA ARG A 45 -17.63 7.45 24.96
C ARG A 45 -18.95 6.69 25.02
N ASP A 46 -18.88 5.37 25.07
CA ASP A 46 -20.03 4.53 25.37
C ASP A 46 -20.40 4.74 26.84
N GLU A 47 -21.56 5.36 27.11
CA GLU A 47 -22.02 5.65 28.47
C GLU A 47 -22.30 4.38 29.28
N ALA A 48 -22.66 3.27 28.64
CA ALA A 48 -23.01 2.02 29.32
C ALA A 48 -21.77 1.23 29.76
N THR A 49 -20.70 1.24 28.95
CA THR A 49 -19.47 0.48 29.23
C THR A 49 -18.32 1.35 29.72
N GLY A 50 -18.44 2.68 29.58
CA GLY A 50 -17.36 3.63 29.79
C GLY A 50 -16.25 3.54 28.75
N THR A 51 -16.39 2.69 27.71
CA THR A 51 -15.36 2.48 26.70
C THR A 51 -15.38 3.56 25.63
N GLU A 52 -14.22 4.10 25.30
CA GLU A 52 -14.06 5.00 24.17
C GLU A 52 -13.96 4.18 22.88
N ARG A 53 -14.80 4.50 21.90
CA ARG A 53 -14.79 3.91 20.57
C ARG A 53 -14.66 5.03 19.55
N ALA A 54 -13.81 4.83 18.56
CA ALA A 54 -13.80 5.71 17.40
C ALA A 54 -15.21 5.73 16.77
N GLN A 55 -15.66 6.91 16.35
CA GLN A 55 -16.89 7.05 15.60
C GLN A 55 -16.89 6.08 14.41
N ALA A 56 -18.04 5.43 14.14
CA ALA A 56 -18.19 4.61 12.95
C ALA A 56 -18.06 5.51 11.72
N VAL A 57 -17.02 5.27 10.92
CA VAL A 57 -16.76 5.98 9.66
C VAL A 57 -16.93 4.97 8.53
N SER A 58 -17.67 5.35 7.47
CA SER A 58 -17.78 4.52 6.27
C SER A 58 -16.49 4.53 5.45
N ALA A 59 -16.24 3.50 4.63
CA ALA A 59 -15.06 3.49 3.76
C ALA A 59 -15.02 4.72 2.84
N ALA A 60 -16.18 5.14 2.33
CA ALA A 60 -16.29 6.32 1.47
C ALA A 60 -15.86 7.61 2.20
N GLN A 61 -16.22 7.78 3.48
CA GLN A 61 -15.81 8.95 4.27
C GLN A 61 -14.31 8.96 4.55
N SER A 62 -13.76 7.81 4.98
CA SER A 62 -12.32 7.62 5.20
C SER A 62 -11.52 7.95 3.94
N TRP A 63 -11.96 7.38 2.80
CA TRP A 63 -11.36 7.63 1.51
C TRP A 63 -11.38 9.09 1.09
N CYS A 64 -12.54 9.74 1.11
CA CYS A 64 -12.66 11.14 0.70
C CYS A 64 -11.77 12.06 1.55
N ALA A 65 -11.56 11.72 2.83
CA ALA A 65 -10.71 12.50 3.73
C ALA A 65 -9.20 12.23 3.52
N THR A 66 -8.84 11.06 2.99
CA THR A 66 -7.44 10.65 2.83
C THR A 66 -6.95 10.70 1.38
N ALA A 67 -7.82 10.87 0.40
CA ALA A 67 -7.47 10.98 -1.02
C ALA A 67 -6.38 12.05 -1.25
N PRO A 68 -5.39 11.79 -2.13
CA PRO A 68 -5.25 10.62 -3.01
C PRO A 68 -4.61 9.40 -2.34
N TYR A 69 -4.66 9.26 -1.02
CA TYR A 69 -4.05 8.15 -0.29
C TYR A 69 -5.07 7.06 0.08
N GLY A 70 -4.63 5.80 -0.02
CA GLY A 70 -5.44 4.59 0.18
C GLY A 70 -4.78 3.54 1.05
N SER A 71 -5.53 2.85 1.91
CA SER A 71 -5.07 1.62 2.57
C SER A 71 -5.40 0.43 1.67
N CYS A 72 -4.93 -0.77 2.03
CA CYS A 72 -5.38 -1.98 1.33
C CYS A 72 -6.89 -2.19 1.47
N VAL A 73 -7.53 -1.72 2.55
CA VAL A 73 -8.98 -1.81 2.75
C VAL A 73 -9.71 -0.84 1.82
N ASP A 74 -9.34 0.44 1.81
CA ASP A 74 -10.05 1.46 1.02
C ASP A 74 -9.93 1.17 -0.47
N ILE A 75 -8.74 0.75 -0.92
CA ILE A 75 -8.50 0.36 -2.31
C ILE A 75 -9.37 -0.85 -2.65
N ALA A 76 -9.32 -1.93 -1.87
CA ALA A 76 -10.08 -3.14 -2.15
C ALA A 76 -11.61 -2.91 -2.14
N LEU A 77 -12.14 -2.11 -1.22
CA LEU A 77 -13.58 -1.79 -1.20
C LEU A 77 -14.01 -1.00 -2.44
N GLN A 78 -13.19 -0.05 -2.87
CA GLN A 78 -13.46 0.75 -4.07
C GLN A 78 -13.35 -0.07 -5.34
N THR A 79 -12.30 -0.88 -5.50
CA THR A 79 -12.15 -1.75 -6.68
C THR A 79 -13.22 -2.84 -6.72
N THR A 80 -13.66 -3.36 -5.57
CA THR A 80 -14.82 -4.27 -5.47
C THR A 80 -16.09 -3.59 -5.96
N THR A 81 -16.37 -2.37 -5.50
CA THR A 81 -17.56 -1.60 -5.89
C THR A 81 -17.55 -1.28 -7.38
N ALA A 82 -16.41 -0.79 -7.89
CA ALA A 82 -16.22 -0.48 -9.30
C ALA A 82 -16.40 -1.72 -10.19
N LEU A 83 -15.83 -2.87 -9.79
CA LEU A 83 -15.91 -4.10 -10.57
C LEU A 83 -17.33 -4.66 -10.61
N ARG A 84 -18.03 -4.68 -9.47
CA ARG A 84 -19.45 -5.07 -9.43
C ARG A 84 -20.30 -4.22 -10.36
N HIS A 85 -20.13 -2.90 -10.27
CA HIS A 85 -20.90 -1.96 -11.07
C HIS A 85 -20.59 -2.06 -12.58
N ALA A 86 -19.32 -2.25 -12.95
CA ALA A 86 -18.92 -2.45 -14.34
C ALA A 86 -19.52 -3.75 -14.92
N LEU A 87 -19.44 -4.86 -14.18
CA LEU A 87 -20.03 -6.14 -14.60
C LEU A 87 -21.55 -6.06 -14.69
N TYR A 88 -22.21 -5.33 -13.80
CA TYR A 88 -23.67 -5.15 -13.82
C TYR A 88 -24.16 -4.38 -15.07
N ARG A 89 -23.32 -3.53 -15.65
CA ARG A 89 -23.65 -2.76 -16.87
C ARG A 89 -23.51 -3.55 -18.16
N VAL A 90 -22.90 -4.74 -18.11
CA VAL A 90 -22.68 -5.61 -19.26
C VAL A 90 -23.64 -6.81 -19.14
N PRO A 91 -24.76 -6.87 -19.90
CA PRO A 91 -25.84 -7.83 -19.69
C PRO A 91 -25.39 -9.29 -19.54
N GLU A 92 -24.46 -9.74 -20.38
CA GLU A 92 -23.93 -11.11 -20.38
C GLU A 92 -23.03 -11.41 -19.16
N LEU A 93 -22.49 -10.38 -18.48
CA LEU A 93 -21.62 -10.50 -17.32
C LEU A 93 -22.31 -10.21 -15.99
N GLN A 94 -23.57 -9.76 -16.00
CA GLN A 94 -24.30 -9.31 -14.80
C GLN A 94 -24.24 -10.30 -13.64
N HIS A 95 -24.39 -11.59 -13.94
CA HIS A 95 -24.37 -12.64 -12.93
C HIS A 95 -23.03 -12.70 -12.17
N TYR A 96 -21.89 -12.41 -12.82
CA TYR A 96 -20.57 -12.35 -12.18
C TYR A 96 -20.43 -11.23 -11.15
N ALA A 97 -21.24 -10.17 -11.18
CA ALA A 97 -21.19 -9.12 -10.16
C ALA A 97 -21.43 -9.70 -8.76
N SER A 98 -22.29 -10.72 -8.65
CA SER A 98 -22.56 -11.45 -7.41
C SER A 98 -21.43 -12.39 -6.97
N HIS A 99 -20.36 -12.52 -7.75
CA HIS A 99 -19.15 -13.31 -7.43
C HIS A 99 -17.97 -12.42 -7.00
N VAL A 100 -18.09 -11.10 -7.12
CA VAL A 100 -17.06 -10.16 -6.68
C VAL A 100 -17.12 -10.01 -5.16
N ARG A 101 -15.97 -10.08 -4.50
CA ARG A 101 -15.78 -10.06 -3.05
C ARG A 101 -14.61 -9.19 -2.67
N THR A 102 -14.69 -8.61 -1.48
CA THR A 102 -13.51 -8.14 -0.77
C THR A 102 -13.06 -9.26 0.15
N LEU A 103 -11.82 -9.69 0.01
CA LEU A 103 -11.25 -10.75 0.83
C LEU A 103 -10.08 -10.22 1.64
N ALA A 104 -9.90 -10.72 2.86
CA ALA A 104 -8.78 -10.37 3.72
C ALA A 104 -8.05 -11.61 4.21
N ARG A 105 -6.78 -11.43 4.59
CA ARG A 105 -5.97 -12.49 5.18
C ARG A 105 -5.24 -12.02 6.42
N ALA A 106 -4.92 -12.98 7.28
CA ALA A 106 -4.03 -12.75 8.39
C ALA A 106 -2.57 -12.53 7.95
N GLY A 107 -1.81 -11.81 8.78
CA GLY A 107 -0.37 -11.60 8.57
C GLY A 107 0.49 -12.81 8.94
N SER A 108 -0.05 -13.70 9.77
CA SER A 108 0.61 -14.91 10.28
C SER A 108 -0.40 -16.04 10.44
N ALA A 109 0.00 -17.16 11.03
CA ALA A 109 -0.89 -18.26 11.39
C ALA A 109 -2.03 -17.84 12.34
N ASN A 110 -1.91 -16.69 13.03
CA ASN A 110 -3.00 -16.15 13.85
C ASN A 110 -4.07 -15.50 12.97
N GLN A 111 -5.15 -16.24 12.69
CA GLN A 111 -6.24 -15.81 11.81
C GLN A 111 -6.95 -14.52 12.25
N ASN A 112 -6.84 -14.12 13.52
CA ASN A 112 -7.50 -12.93 14.05
C ASN A 112 -6.77 -11.62 13.69
N ASP A 113 -5.52 -11.70 13.24
CA ASP A 113 -4.67 -10.55 12.94
C ASP A 113 -4.68 -10.27 11.43
N LEU A 114 -5.81 -9.76 10.92
CA LEU A 114 -5.97 -9.40 9.50
C LEU A 114 -5.01 -8.26 9.13
N THR A 115 -4.20 -8.44 8.09
CA THR A 115 -3.18 -7.44 7.70
C THR A 115 -3.31 -6.93 6.28
N HIS A 116 -4.08 -7.60 5.43
CA HIS A 116 -4.15 -7.28 4.02
C HIS A 116 -5.51 -7.64 3.41
N CYS A 117 -5.94 -6.81 2.45
CA CYS A 117 -7.20 -6.96 1.73
C CYS A 117 -6.99 -6.90 0.22
N ILE A 118 -7.85 -7.59 -0.52
CA ILE A 118 -7.88 -7.65 -1.98
C ILE A 118 -9.31 -7.61 -2.50
N THR A 119 -9.48 -7.22 -3.76
CA THR A 119 -10.71 -7.52 -4.52
C THR A 119 -10.52 -8.82 -5.28
N ALA A 120 -11.54 -9.69 -5.27
CA ALA A 120 -11.54 -10.92 -6.03
C ALA A 120 -12.91 -11.20 -6.67
N LEU A 121 -12.91 -11.64 -7.92
CA LEU A 121 -14.07 -12.31 -8.55
C LEU A 121 -13.82 -13.81 -8.52
N LEU A 122 -14.70 -14.58 -7.88
CA LEU A 122 -14.54 -16.03 -7.68
C LEU A 122 -15.52 -16.81 -8.57
N ALA A 123 -15.08 -17.20 -9.78
CA ALA A 123 -15.89 -17.96 -10.73
C ALA A 123 -15.72 -19.50 -10.54
N ASN A 124 -16.35 -20.30 -11.39
CA ASN A 124 -16.26 -21.77 -11.28
C ASN A 124 -14.93 -22.33 -11.80
N SER A 125 -14.35 -21.71 -12.84
CA SER A 125 -13.14 -22.19 -13.53
C SER A 125 -11.93 -21.26 -13.36
N PHE A 126 -12.12 -20.04 -12.85
CA PHE A 126 -11.07 -19.05 -12.70
C PHE A 126 -11.40 -18.05 -11.58
N CYS A 127 -10.43 -17.24 -11.19
CA CYS A 127 -10.66 -16.03 -10.44
C CYS A 127 -9.94 -14.84 -11.10
N VAL A 128 -10.40 -13.64 -10.76
CA VAL A 128 -9.69 -12.39 -11.08
C VAL A 128 -9.40 -11.65 -9.79
N VAL A 129 -8.15 -11.22 -9.61
CA VAL A 129 -7.64 -10.57 -8.39
C VAL A 129 -7.14 -9.17 -8.72
N ILE A 130 -7.54 -8.18 -7.92
CA ILE A 130 -6.95 -6.84 -7.93
C ILE A 130 -6.27 -6.61 -6.57
N ASP A 131 -4.93 -6.51 -6.58
CA ASP A 131 -4.09 -6.31 -5.40
C ASP A 131 -2.87 -5.44 -5.71
N PHE A 132 -2.95 -4.16 -5.35
CA PHE A 132 -1.89 -3.17 -5.63
C PHE A 132 -0.63 -3.35 -4.78
N SER A 133 -0.68 -4.21 -3.76
CA SER A 133 0.54 -4.57 -3.03
C SER A 133 1.40 -5.57 -3.81
N CYS A 134 0.79 -6.34 -4.72
CA CYS A 134 1.41 -7.45 -5.43
C CYS A 134 1.56 -7.19 -6.94
N ASN A 135 0.64 -6.44 -7.56
CA ASN A 135 0.64 -6.21 -8.99
C ASN A 135 -0.07 -4.88 -9.32
N HIS A 136 0.37 -4.20 -10.38
CA HIS A 136 -0.29 -2.97 -10.85
C HIS A 136 -1.49 -3.28 -11.77
N GLU A 137 -1.55 -4.49 -12.31
CA GLU A 137 -2.65 -4.98 -13.14
C GLU A 137 -3.48 -6.03 -12.38
N ALA A 138 -4.70 -6.30 -12.86
CA ALA A 138 -5.45 -7.44 -12.38
C ALA A 138 -4.75 -8.74 -12.80
N MET A 139 -5.00 -9.80 -12.04
CA MET A 139 -4.44 -11.13 -12.30
C MET A 139 -5.57 -12.13 -12.49
N MET A 140 -5.55 -12.89 -13.58
CA MET A 140 -6.47 -14.01 -13.81
C MET A 140 -5.79 -15.33 -13.45
N ILE A 141 -6.47 -16.16 -12.64
CA ILE A 141 -5.92 -17.42 -12.14
C ILE A 141 -6.92 -18.54 -12.40
N PRO A 142 -6.60 -19.56 -13.23
CA PRO A 142 -7.43 -20.74 -13.38
C PRO A 142 -7.61 -21.49 -12.06
N LEU A 143 -8.72 -22.22 -11.89
CA LEU A 143 -8.93 -23.08 -10.73
C LEU A 143 -7.84 -24.16 -10.66
N GLY A 144 -7.19 -24.29 -9.50
CA GLY A 144 -6.00 -25.13 -9.31
C GLY A 144 -4.70 -24.51 -9.85
N GLY A 145 -4.80 -23.38 -10.53
CA GLY A 145 -3.68 -22.62 -11.07
C GLY A 145 -3.03 -21.67 -10.07
N SER A 146 -2.00 -20.97 -10.54
CA SER A 146 -1.30 -19.97 -9.76
C SER A 146 -0.75 -18.84 -10.64
N VAL A 147 -0.56 -17.67 -10.05
CA VAL A 147 0.12 -16.53 -10.64
C VAL A 147 1.22 -16.04 -9.70
N THR A 148 2.34 -15.59 -10.24
CA THR A 148 3.38 -14.94 -9.45
C THR A 148 3.19 -13.44 -9.55
N SER A 149 3.17 -12.77 -8.40
CA SER A 149 3.15 -11.31 -8.29
C SER A 149 4.35 -10.67 -8.99
N MET A 150 4.25 -9.37 -9.24
CA MET A 150 5.41 -8.60 -9.65
C MET A 150 6.48 -8.66 -8.55
N PRO A 151 7.77 -8.67 -8.93
CA PRO A 151 8.81 -8.49 -7.94
C PRO A 151 8.63 -7.15 -7.22
N TYR A 152 8.90 -7.12 -5.93
CA TYR A 152 8.94 -5.89 -5.15
C TYR A 152 10.12 -5.93 -4.18
N HIS A 153 10.65 -4.75 -3.83
CA HIS A 153 11.73 -4.62 -2.85
C HIS A 153 11.20 -4.21 -1.48
N ASN A 154 11.75 -4.78 -0.41
CA ASN A 154 11.58 -4.26 0.95
C ASN A 154 12.52 -3.06 1.20
N MET A 155 12.49 -2.49 2.41
CA MET A 155 13.37 -1.37 2.79
C MET A 155 14.86 -1.75 2.91
N HIS A 156 15.17 -3.05 2.93
CA HIS A 156 16.52 -3.60 2.89
C HIS A 156 16.98 -3.95 1.46
N GLY A 157 16.13 -3.68 0.46
CA GLY A 157 16.43 -3.92 -0.94
C GLY A 157 16.32 -5.38 -1.38
N ASP A 158 15.86 -6.27 -0.51
CA ASP A 158 15.62 -7.67 -0.87
C ASP A 158 14.42 -7.76 -1.81
N GLU A 159 14.56 -8.53 -2.89
CA GLU A 159 13.47 -8.81 -3.83
C GLU A 159 12.60 -9.95 -3.32
N PHE A 160 11.29 -9.73 -3.32
CA PHE A 160 10.29 -10.72 -3.00
C PHE A 160 9.34 -10.92 -4.17
N ARG A 161 8.78 -12.13 -4.21
CA ARG A 161 7.66 -12.51 -5.05
C ARG A 161 6.73 -13.37 -4.22
N ASP A 162 5.47 -12.98 -4.18
CA ASP A 162 4.39 -13.81 -3.69
C ASP A 162 3.78 -14.61 -4.84
N GLN A 163 3.38 -15.85 -4.56
CA GLN A 163 2.54 -16.63 -5.45
C GLN A 163 1.10 -16.63 -4.92
N LEU A 164 0.13 -16.34 -5.78
CA LEU A 164 -1.29 -16.47 -5.48
C LEU A 164 -1.82 -17.74 -6.17
N ARG A 165 -2.61 -18.54 -5.45
CA ARG A 165 -3.23 -19.77 -5.96
C ARG A 165 -4.73 -19.69 -5.82
N TYR A 166 -5.47 -20.11 -6.84
CA TYR A 166 -6.91 -20.21 -6.76
C TYR A 166 -7.35 -21.64 -6.51
N LEU A 167 -8.02 -21.89 -5.38
CA LEU A 167 -8.26 -23.24 -4.88
C LEU A 167 -9.73 -23.42 -4.47
N GLU A 168 -10.19 -24.66 -4.58
CA GLU A 168 -11.44 -25.13 -3.97
C GLU A 168 -11.10 -25.86 -2.66
N LEU A 169 -11.70 -25.41 -1.56
CA LEU A 169 -11.56 -25.98 -0.23
C LEU A 169 -12.46 -27.21 -0.07
N PRO A 170 -12.17 -28.08 0.92
CA PRO A 170 -13.12 -29.11 1.35
C PRO A 170 -14.48 -28.47 1.65
N GLY A 171 -15.53 -28.94 0.97
CA GLY A 171 -16.87 -28.34 1.05
C GLY A 171 -17.26 -27.46 -0.15
N GLY A 172 -16.40 -27.32 -1.16
CA GLY A 172 -16.71 -26.64 -2.42
C GLY A 172 -16.58 -25.12 -2.39
N ALA A 173 -16.22 -24.55 -1.24
CA ALA A 173 -15.95 -23.12 -1.12
C ALA A 173 -14.64 -22.76 -1.84
N ARG A 174 -14.61 -21.68 -2.61
CA ARG A 174 -13.41 -21.26 -3.34
C ARG A 174 -12.74 -20.08 -2.67
N THR A 175 -11.40 -20.06 -2.69
CA THR A 175 -10.58 -19.05 -2.03
C THR A 175 -9.28 -18.82 -2.80
N ILE A 176 -8.58 -17.75 -2.42
CA ILE A 176 -7.23 -17.47 -2.87
C ILE A 176 -6.27 -17.76 -1.72
N GLN A 177 -5.19 -18.48 -2.02
CA GLN A 177 -4.09 -18.71 -1.08
C GLN A 177 -2.89 -17.87 -1.50
N ARG A 178 -2.30 -17.12 -0.56
CA ARG A 178 -0.98 -16.52 -0.73
C ARG A 178 0.08 -17.48 -0.25
N VAL A 179 1.05 -17.77 -1.11
CA VAL A 179 2.23 -18.57 -0.82
C VAL A 179 3.45 -17.65 -0.91
N PRO A 180 3.99 -17.18 0.22
CA PRO A 180 5.21 -16.39 0.22
C PRO A 180 6.43 -17.27 -0.10
N ALA A 181 7.62 -16.65 -0.19
CA ALA A 181 8.88 -17.35 -0.46
C ALA A 181 9.14 -18.54 0.49
N ASN A 182 8.68 -18.46 1.75
CA ASN A 182 8.63 -19.59 2.66
C ASN A 182 7.21 -20.21 2.63
N PRO A 183 7.02 -21.39 2.02
CA PRO A 183 5.69 -21.99 1.88
C PRO A 183 4.99 -22.35 3.20
N ARG A 184 5.74 -22.43 4.31
CA ARG A 184 5.17 -22.69 5.65
C ARG A 184 4.29 -21.54 6.16
N ASP A 185 4.45 -20.35 5.59
CA ASP A 185 3.71 -19.15 5.96
C ASP A 185 2.53 -18.88 5.01
N ALA A 186 2.04 -19.93 4.33
CA ALA A 186 0.91 -19.81 3.43
C ALA A 186 -0.35 -19.41 4.20
N THR A 187 -1.08 -18.43 3.67
CA THR A 187 -2.29 -17.86 4.30
C THR A 187 -3.43 -17.83 3.28
N PHE A 188 -4.66 -17.99 3.78
CA PHE A 188 -5.86 -17.96 2.96
C PHE A 188 -6.57 -16.62 3.09
N PHE A 189 -7.21 -16.21 1.99
CA PHE A 189 -8.08 -15.05 1.96
C PHE A 189 -9.53 -15.46 2.26
N HIS A 190 -10.16 -14.75 3.19
CA HIS A 190 -11.53 -14.99 3.62
C HIS A 190 -12.40 -13.77 3.35
N GLU A 191 -13.69 -13.99 3.11
CA GLU A 191 -14.65 -12.91 2.95
C GLU A 191 -14.93 -12.26 4.31
N HIS A 192 -14.97 -10.93 4.32
CA HIS A 192 -15.35 -10.13 5.47
C HIS A 192 -16.24 -8.98 5.02
N ASP A 193 -17.17 -8.55 5.88
CA ASP A 193 -17.97 -7.35 5.62
C ASP A 193 -17.13 -6.08 5.76
N GLU A 194 -17.62 -4.99 5.15
CA GLU A 194 -16.94 -3.69 5.13
C GLU A 194 -16.60 -3.17 6.54
N ALA A 195 -17.54 -3.25 7.48
CA ALA A 195 -17.34 -2.72 8.83
C ALA A 195 -16.26 -3.50 9.57
N SER A 196 -16.26 -4.83 9.45
CA SER A 196 -15.20 -5.69 9.99
C SER A 196 -13.83 -5.35 9.42
N LEU A 197 -13.71 -5.13 8.11
CA LEU A 197 -12.43 -4.79 7.49
C LEU A 197 -11.87 -3.45 7.96
N ILE A 198 -12.72 -2.42 7.99
CA ILE A 198 -12.34 -1.09 8.51
C ILE A 198 -11.86 -1.21 9.96
N HIS A 199 -12.60 -1.95 10.79
CA HIS A 199 -12.27 -2.06 12.20
C HIS A 199 -11.00 -2.90 12.45
N MET A 200 -10.97 -4.12 11.89
CA MET A 200 -9.90 -5.11 12.14
C MET A 200 -8.57 -4.73 11.48
N ILE A 201 -8.58 -3.86 10.46
CA ILE A 201 -7.36 -3.46 9.75
C ILE A 201 -7.10 -1.97 9.93
N ASN A 202 -7.94 -1.09 9.37
CA ASN A 202 -7.63 0.35 9.34
C ASN A 202 -7.58 0.97 10.75
N VAL A 203 -8.65 0.81 11.53
CA VAL A 203 -8.73 1.36 12.90
C VAL A 203 -7.69 0.71 13.79
N ARG A 204 -7.55 -0.62 13.71
CA ARG A 204 -6.52 -1.34 14.47
C ARG A 204 -5.11 -0.82 14.14
N LEU A 205 -4.70 -0.83 12.87
CA LEU A 205 -3.38 -0.39 12.44
C LEU A 205 -3.11 1.09 12.73
N ALA A 206 -4.14 1.94 12.71
CA ALA A 206 -4.03 3.32 13.17
C ALA A 206 -3.68 3.34 14.67
N ASN A 207 -4.42 2.59 15.49
CA ASN A 207 -4.27 2.59 16.95
C ASN A 207 -3.15 1.69 17.48
N GLU A 208 -2.39 0.99 16.62
CA GLU A 208 -1.25 0.20 17.07
C GLU A 208 -0.16 1.10 17.66
N LEU A 209 0.18 0.80 18.91
CA LEU A 209 1.26 1.45 19.65
C LEU A 209 2.45 0.49 19.85
N GLU A 210 3.63 1.06 20.02
CA GLU A 210 4.84 0.41 20.51
C GLU A 210 5.52 1.28 21.57
N ASN A 211 6.42 0.69 22.35
CA ASN A 211 7.14 1.43 23.39
C ASN A 211 8.42 2.04 22.81
N ALA A 212 8.51 3.37 22.85
CA ALA A 212 9.77 4.09 22.64
C ALA A 212 10.70 3.92 23.86
N PRO A 213 12.00 4.28 23.75
CA PRO A 213 12.89 4.32 24.91
C PRO A 213 12.29 5.11 26.09
N GLY A 214 12.27 4.48 27.26
CA GLY A 214 11.59 4.98 28.47
C GLY A 214 10.13 4.52 28.62
N ASP A 215 9.73 3.45 27.92
CA ASP A 215 8.37 2.86 27.98
C ASP A 215 7.25 3.86 27.66
N ILE A 216 7.56 4.85 26.81
CA ILE A 216 6.58 5.84 26.36
C ILE A 216 5.83 5.22 25.17
N PRO A 217 4.51 5.02 25.26
CA PRO A 217 3.73 4.50 24.15
C PRO A 217 3.71 5.53 23.02
N VAL A 218 4.02 5.08 21.81
CA VAL A 218 3.99 5.89 20.58
C VAL A 218 3.36 5.07 19.46
N PRO A 219 2.84 5.70 18.40
CA PRO A 219 2.34 4.98 17.24
C PRO A 219 3.40 4.05 16.64
N LYS A 220 2.99 2.84 16.23
CA LYS A 220 3.87 2.00 15.43
C LYS A 220 4.27 2.67 14.12
N THR A 221 5.42 2.26 13.59
CA THR A 221 5.93 2.73 12.30
C THR A 221 4.84 2.81 11.21
N LYS A 222 4.66 3.99 10.64
CA LYS A 222 3.75 4.21 9.50
C LYS A 222 4.53 4.29 8.19
N SER A 223 3.86 4.12 7.07
CA SER A 223 4.51 4.00 5.76
C SER A 223 3.69 4.67 4.67
N VAL A 224 4.39 5.15 3.64
CA VAL A 224 3.80 5.74 2.42
C VAL A 224 4.57 5.19 1.22
N LYS A 225 3.86 4.93 0.11
CA LYS A 225 4.44 4.49 -1.16
C LYS A 225 3.92 5.36 -2.28
N PHE A 226 4.82 5.80 -3.14
CA PHE A 226 4.51 6.53 -4.36
C PHE A 226 4.89 5.70 -5.56
N GLN A 227 4.04 5.76 -6.57
CA GLN A 227 4.26 5.13 -7.86
C GLN A 227 4.24 6.22 -8.93
N THR A 228 5.23 6.22 -9.79
CA THR A 228 5.39 7.26 -10.81
C THR A 228 5.66 6.64 -12.17
N TYR A 229 5.27 7.37 -13.19
CA TYR A 229 5.69 7.09 -14.56
C TYR A 229 7.16 7.45 -14.72
N LEU A 230 7.86 6.65 -15.51
CA LEU A 230 9.24 6.89 -15.89
C LEU A 230 9.31 7.17 -17.39
N ASP A 231 10.34 7.88 -17.81
CA ASP A 231 10.56 8.17 -19.23
C ASP A 231 11.11 6.95 -19.97
N GLU A 232 11.97 6.17 -19.31
CA GLU A 232 12.57 4.96 -19.85
C GLU A 232 12.41 3.77 -18.89
N PRO A 233 12.36 2.53 -19.42
CA PRO A 233 12.33 1.32 -18.61
C PRO A 233 13.54 1.23 -17.65
N PRO A 234 13.33 1.17 -16.32
CA PRO A 234 14.44 1.04 -15.39
C PRO A 234 15.05 -0.37 -15.44
N ARG A 235 16.32 -0.49 -15.06
CA ARG A 235 17.09 -1.73 -15.13
C ARG A 235 17.12 -2.51 -13.82
N TYR A 236 17.07 -1.84 -12.67
CA TYR A 236 17.30 -2.45 -11.36
C TYR A 236 16.07 -2.51 -10.47
N ILE A 237 15.14 -1.56 -10.59
CA ILE A 237 13.85 -1.62 -9.88
C ILE A 237 12.77 -2.36 -10.70
N PRO A 238 11.84 -3.07 -10.04
CA PRO A 238 10.65 -3.61 -10.68
C PRO A 238 9.78 -2.52 -11.31
N TRP A 239 9.27 -2.81 -12.50
CA TRP A 239 8.38 -1.94 -13.25
C TRP A 239 7.46 -2.75 -14.15
N VAL A 240 6.44 -2.09 -14.70
CA VAL A 240 5.55 -2.63 -15.74
C VAL A 240 5.31 -1.62 -16.82
N GLN A 241 5.00 -2.12 -18.01
CA GLN A 241 4.49 -1.29 -19.09
C GLN A 241 3.03 -0.94 -18.79
N PHE A 242 2.74 0.34 -18.64
CA PHE A 242 1.41 0.84 -18.27
C PHE A 242 1.06 2.05 -19.14
N ASN A 243 -0.04 1.98 -19.90
CA ASN A 243 -0.42 3.02 -20.86
C ASN A 243 0.72 3.45 -21.81
N GLY A 244 1.54 2.49 -22.26
CA GLY A 244 2.66 2.78 -23.15
C GLY A 244 3.87 3.43 -22.48
N ARG A 245 3.87 3.59 -21.14
CA ARG A 245 5.00 4.12 -20.36
C ARG A 245 5.41 3.16 -19.25
N PRO A 246 6.69 3.11 -18.86
CA PRO A 246 7.11 2.38 -17.68
C PRO A 246 6.52 3.00 -16.41
N PHE A 247 6.02 2.17 -15.51
CA PHE A 247 5.43 2.58 -14.23
C PHE A 247 6.00 1.72 -13.10
N ALA A 248 6.45 2.37 -12.02
CA ALA A 248 7.16 1.71 -10.93
C ALA A 248 6.87 2.37 -9.57
N THR A 249 7.08 1.63 -8.48
CA THR A 249 7.21 2.24 -7.15
C THR A 249 8.57 2.92 -7.04
N THR A 250 8.59 4.25 -7.01
CA THR A 250 9.82 5.07 -7.04
C THR A 250 10.11 5.75 -5.71
N LEU A 251 9.17 5.76 -4.76
CA LEU A 251 9.46 6.23 -3.41
C LEU A 251 8.72 5.38 -2.38
N ARG A 252 9.44 5.03 -1.31
CA ARG A 252 8.86 4.45 -0.10
C ARG A 252 9.33 5.23 1.10
N MET A 253 8.42 5.64 1.95
CA MET A 253 8.76 6.35 3.19
C MET A 253 8.27 5.58 4.41
N LYS A 254 9.05 5.61 5.48
CA LYS A 254 8.71 5.11 6.81
C LYS A 254 8.90 6.18 7.86
N ILE A 255 7.90 6.29 8.74
CA ILE A 255 7.85 7.22 9.86
C ILE A 255 7.90 6.37 11.13
N ASP A 256 9.08 6.30 11.73
CA ASP A 256 9.37 5.48 12.91
C ASP A 256 9.34 6.39 14.15
N PHE A 257 8.21 6.41 14.84
CA PHE A 257 7.95 7.28 15.99
C PHE A 257 8.83 6.92 17.19
N ALA A 258 9.04 5.62 17.42
CA ALA A 258 9.83 5.12 18.55
C ALA A 258 11.29 5.58 18.47
N ASN A 259 11.89 5.50 17.28
CA ASN A 259 13.27 5.90 17.05
C ASN A 259 13.41 7.34 16.55
N ARG A 260 12.30 8.07 16.42
CA ARG A 260 12.23 9.42 15.86
C ARG A 260 12.95 9.53 14.52
N LYS A 261 12.64 8.62 13.62
CA LYS A 261 13.39 8.42 12.38
C LYS A 261 12.44 8.52 11.19
N VAL A 262 12.84 9.30 10.20
CA VAL A 262 12.22 9.33 8.88
C VAL A 262 13.18 8.66 7.93
N LEU A 263 12.68 7.65 7.21
CA LEU A 263 13.46 6.90 6.24
C LEU A 263 12.74 6.95 4.89
N MET A 264 13.42 7.47 3.88
CA MET A 264 12.93 7.52 2.49
C MET A 264 13.82 6.64 1.61
N GLN A 265 13.23 5.69 0.89
CA GLN A 265 13.92 4.84 -0.07
C GLN A 265 13.56 5.29 -1.49
N VAL A 266 14.58 5.48 -2.32
CA VAL A 266 14.46 5.89 -3.73
C VAL A 266 15.37 5.02 -4.62
N PRO A 267 15.10 4.93 -5.95
CA PRO A 267 15.92 4.20 -6.90
C PRO A 267 17.34 4.79 -6.96
N TYR A 268 18.34 3.92 -6.81
CA TYR A 268 19.74 4.35 -6.76
C TYR A 268 20.37 4.43 -8.16
N ARG A 269 20.55 3.30 -8.86
CA ARG A 269 21.19 3.29 -10.17
C ARG A 269 20.28 3.76 -11.31
N ASP A 270 18.98 3.55 -11.17
CA ASP A 270 17.99 3.93 -12.17
C ASP A 270 17.59 5.42 -12.11
N TRP A 271 17.97 6.15 -11.06
CA TRP A 271 17.57 7.55 -10.90
C TRP A 271 18.65 8.41 -10.22
N LEU A 272 18.94 8.18 -8.92
CA LEU A 272 19.80 9.09 -8.14
C LEU A 272 21.26 9.17 -8.65
N ARG A 273 21.74 8.13 -9.35
CA ARG A 273 23.09 8.09 -9.94
C ARG A 273 23.19 8.67 -11.35
N LEU A 274 22.06 8.96 -12.00
CA LEU A 274 22.07 9.58 -13.32
C LEU A 274 22.74 10.97 -13.23
N GLU A 275 23.24 11.47 -14.36
CA GLU A 275 24.06 12.69 -14.38
C GLU A 275 23.26 13.89 -13.88
N GLU A 276 22.03 14.00 -14.36
CA GLU A 276 21.04 15.02 -14.02
C GLU A 276 20.73 15.07 -12.53
N ASN A 277 20.77 13.94 -11.80
CA ASN A 277 20.43 13.85 -10.38
C ASN A 277 21.67 13.79 -9.47
N ARG A 278 22.89 13.82 -10.04
CA ARG A 278 24.13 13.65 -9.27
C ARG A 278 24.31 14.71 -8.19
N TYR A 279 23.78 15.92 -8.40
CA TYR A 279 23.82 16.99 -7.41
C TYR A 279 23.03 16.60 -6.15
N LEU A 280 21.84 16.01 -6.28
CA LEU A 280 21.03 15.53 -5.15
C LEU A 280 21.77 14.45 -4.36
N LEU A 281 22.45 13.52 -5.05
CA LEU A 281 23.28 12.51 -4.41
C LEU A 281 24.42 13.14 -3.60
N GLN A 282 25.08 14.15 -4.16
CA GLN A 282 26.17 14.84 -3.48
C GLN A 282 25.66 15.62 -2.25
N GLU A 283 24.52 16.30 -2.37
CA GLU A 283 23.87 17.00 -1.26
C GLU A 283 23.47 16.03 -0.13
N ALA A 284 22.83 14.91 -0.46
CA ALA A 284 22.44 13.88 0.50
C ALA A 284 23.65 13.29 1.24
N ARG A 285 24.79 13.14 0.56
CA ARG A 285 26.06 12.73 1.19
C ARG A 285 26.63 13.84 2.07
N ASN A 286 26.62 15.08 1.61
CA ASN A 286 27.15 16.22 2.34
C ASN A 286 26.42 16.46 3.67
N VAL A 287 25.09 16.27 3.69
CA VAL A 287 24.27 16.40 4.91
C VAL A 287 24.18 15.08 5.72
N GLY A 288 24.86 14.01 5.25
CA GLY A 288 25.04 12.77 5.99
C GLY A 288 23.80 11.89 6.13
N ILE A 289 22.86 11.93 5.16
CA ILE A 289 21.62 11.14 5.20
C ILE A 289 21.62 9.95 4.24
N PHE A 290 22.59 9.87 3.33
CA PHE A 290 22.64 8.84 2.30
C PHE A 290 23.19 7.50 2.83
N GLU A 291 22.40 6.43 2.66
CA GLU A 291 22.77 5.05 2.91
C GLU A 291 22.51 4.19 1.67
N ARG A 292 23.57 3.63 1.07
CA ARG A 292 23.40 2.69 -0.04
C ARG A 292 22.91 1.35 0.49
N VAL A 293 21.79 0.88 -0.07
CA VAL A 293 21.24 -0.45 0.24
C VAL A 293 21.80 -1.48 -0.73
N ASN A 294 21.57 -1.30 -2.03
CA ASN A 294 22.10 -2.18 -3.07
C ASN A 294 22.29 -1.42 -4.41
N ASN A 295 22.11 -2.10 -5.55
CA ASN A 295 22.14 -1.45 -6.86
C ASN A 295 20.78 -0.86 -7.27
N ALA A 296 19.68 -1.41 -6.79
CA ALA A 296 18.34 -0.94 -7.10
C ALA A 296 17.96 0.27 -6.25
N ALA A 297 18.30 0.26 -4.95
CA ALA A 297 17.81 1.24 -4.00
C ALA A 297 18.90 1.85 -3.09
N CYS A 298 18.60 3.03 -2.58
CA CYS A 298 19.27 3.67 -1.45
C CYS A 298 18.25 4.25 -0.48
N ASN A 299 18.64 4.39 0.78
CA ASN A 299 17.85 5.02 1.82
C ASN A 299 18.42 6.41 2.14
N LEU A 300 17.53 7.35 2.44
CA LEU A 300 17.81 8.62 3.06
C LEU A 300 17.28 8.55 4.49
N VAL A 301 18.16 8.68 5.48
CA VAL A 301 17.83 8.47 6.89
C VAL A 301 18.02 9.75 7.68
N VAL A 302 16.96 10.23 8.31
CA VAL A 302 16.99 11.42 9.16
C VAL A 302 16.53 11.04 10.56
N PHE A 303 17.41 11.25 11.54
CA PHE A 303 17.09 11.11 12.96
C PHE A 303 16.71 12.47 13.54
N LEU A 304 15.49 12.58 14.03
CA LEU A 304 14.90 13.81 14.55
C LEU A 304 15.33 14.03 16.01
N THR A 305 16.41 14.78 16.20
CA THR A 305 16.80 15.29 17.53
C THR A 305 16.03 16.57 17.88
N ARG A 306 15.96 16.91 19.18
CA ARG A 306 15.38 18.17 19.67
C ARG A 306 16.46 19.23 19.87
N PRO A 307 16.16 20.53 19.65
CA PRO A 307 14.95 21.07 19.01
C PRO A 307 14.97 20.92 17.48
N ARG A 308 13.76 20.86 16.88
CA ARG A 308 13.50 20.73 15.42
C ARG A 308 14.32 21.68 14.55
N HIS A 309 14.45 22.93 14.99
CA HIS A 309 15.06 23.99 14.20
C HIS A 309 16.59 24.06 14.32
N ARG A 310 17.26 23.00 14.79
CA ARG A 310 18.72 22.94 14.71
C ARG A 310 19.14 22.82 13.26
N SER A 311 20.15 23.62 12.89
CA SER A 311 20.65 23.76 11.51
C SER A 311 20.87 22.44 10.76
N PRO A 312 21.41 21.36 11.37
CA PRO A 312 21.64 20.12 10.63
C PRO A 312 20.35 19.41 10.20
N ILE A 313 19.36 19.28 11.09
CA ILE A 313 18.11 18.57 10.77
C ILE A 313 17.33 19.30 9.69
N ARG A 314 17.26 20.63 9.77
CA ARG A 314 16.60 21.42 8.73
C ARG A 314 17.22 21.16 7.36
N GLN A 315 18.54 21.26 7.24
CA GLN A 315 19.24 21.00 5.97
C GLN A 315 19.01 19.57 5.46
N GLN A 316 19.00 18.59 6.37
CA GLN A 316 18.72 17.19 6.03
C GLN A 316 17.30 17.00 5.49
N LEU A 317 16.30 17.62 6.13
CA LEU A 317 14.91 17.58 5.70
C LEU A 317 14.70 18.34 4.39
N ASP A 318 15.37 19.49 4.19
CA ASP A 318 15.30 20.26 2.94
C ASP A 318 15.82 19.43 1.75
N VAL A 319 16.92 18.68 1.93
CA VAL A 319 17.45 17.77 0.89
C VAL A 319 16.50 16.61 0.64
N MET A 320 15.97 16.00 1.71
CA MET A 320 14.99 14.90 1.61
C MET A 320 13.69 15.36 0.91
N ALA A 321 13.21 16.58 1.19
CA ALA A 321 12.04 17.18 0.56
C ALA A 321 12.25 17.34 -0.95
N ARG A 322 13.38 17.92 -1.37
CA ARG A 322 13.71 18.06 -2.80
C ARG A 322 13.72 16.72 -3.52
N ILE A 323 14.31 15.68 -2.91
CA ILE A 323 14.30 14.32 -3.49
C ILE A 323 12.88 13.75 -3.51
N GLY A 324 12.07 14.02 -2.49
CA GLY A 324 10.66 13.61 -2.44
C GLY A 324 9.82 14.22 -3.57
N VAL A 325 10.01 15.51 -3.86
CA VAL A 325 9.27 16.23 -4.91
C VAL A 325 9.50 15.62 -6.29
N GLU A 326 10.70 15.13 -6.59
CA GLU A 326 11.02 14.41 -7.83
C GLU A 326 10.29 13.05 -7.97
N HIS A 327 9.61 12.61 -6.91
CA HIS A 327 8.82 11.38 -6.83
C HIS A 327 7.37 11.64 -6.41
N ASP A 328 6.84 12.82 -6.75
CA ASP A 328 5.45 13.24 -6.49
C ASP A 328 5.06 13.32 -5.00
N LEU A 329 6.04 13.33 -4.08
CA LEU A 329 5.80 13.64 -2.67
C LEU A 329 5.82 15.15 -2.47
N ASP A 330 4.64 15.68 -2.16
CA ASP A 330 4.46 17.08 -1.75
C ASP A 330 5.30 17.42 -0.50
N GLU A 331 5.96 18.58 -0.53
CA GLU A 331 6.86 19.03 0.54
C GLU A 331 6.10 19.24 1.86
N ASP A 332 4.91 19.85 1.82
CA ASP A 332 4.11 20.09 3.02
C ASP A 332 3.65 18.75 3.64
N GLN A 333 3.37 17.74 2.82
CA GLN A 333 3.07 16.39 3.32
C GLN A 333 4.27 15.77 4.04
N LEU A 334 5.48 15.88 3.50
CA LEU A 334 6.70 15.43 4.20
C LEU A 334 6.85 16.15 5.54
N LEU A 335 6.69 17.47 5.57
CA LEU A 335 6.82 18.27 6.79
C LEU A 335 5.76 17.90 7.82
N ARG A 336 4.51 17.64 7.42
CA ARG A 336 3.46 17.12 8.31
C ARG A 336 3.82 15.75 8.89
N MET A 337 4.39 14.86 8.08
CA MET A 337 4.86 13.56 8.54
C MET A 337 5.97 13.69 9.59
N VAL A 338 6.93 14.58 9.36
CA VAL A 338 7.98 14.91 10.34
C VAL A 338 7.36 15.48 11.62
N ASP A 339 6.42 16.41 11.50
CA ASP A 339 5.81 17.11 12.64
C ASP A 339 5.01 16.17 13.53
N SER A 340 4.38 15.17 12.93
CA SER A 340 3.69 14.12 13.66
C SER A 340 4.60 13.38 14.66
N ILE A 341 5.90 13.23 14.39
CA ILE A 341 6.85 12.63 15.35
C ILE A 341 7.10 13.57 16.54
N TYR A 342 7.07 14.89 16.34
CA TYR A 342 7.28 15.88 17.39
C TYR A 342 6.05 16.06 18.29
N GLU A 343 4.84 15.96 17.71
CA GLU A 343 3.54 16.12 18.38
C GLU A 343 3.23 15.01 19.40
N GLU A 344 3.57 13.74 19.10
CA GLU A 344 3.28 12.57 19.95
C GLU A 344 3.99 12.58 21.32
N ARG A 345 4.75 13.66 21.62
CA ARG A 345 5.17 14.00 22.96
C ARG A 345 4.74 15.42 23.31
N GLY A 346 3.44 15.57 23.61
CA GLY A 346 2.93 16.65 24.49
C GLY A 346 3.72 16.71 25.80
N PRO A 347 3.80 17.88 26.44
CA PRO A 347 5.04 18.49 26.90
C PRO A 347 5.79 17.68 27.99
N PRO A 348 7.11 17.90 28.13
CA PRO A 348 7.89 17.32 29.22
C PRO A 348 7.32 17.62 30.61
#